data_AF-A0A2N6JUL1-F1
#
_entry.id   AF-A0A2N6JUL1-F1
#
_cell.length_a   1.000
_cell.length_b   1.000
_cell.length_c   1.000
_cell.angle_alpha   90.00
_cell.angle_beta   90.00
_cell.angle_gamma   90.00
#
_symmetry.space_group_name_H-M   'P 1'
#
loop_
_entity.id
_entity.type
_entity.pdbx_description
1 polymer ?
#
loop_
_entity_poly.entity_id
_entity_poly.type
_entity_poly.pdbx_seq_one_letter_code
_entity_poly.pdbx_strand_id
1 'polypeptide(L)'
;SLVFKQKHVIATAILIILIVFFIKTLSWFSFSYQIINQMGYAFKYWYTPIFNNLDVFLCGFLVNALIKYQKPKSHNIESRFNYRLFWNQKYIAFILIILLYLFTAHHLYHQELWGLPNRPGGWRTITTIFIFHPLTAIITSFLIFAFESDNYQIYSKNEKLSFASVLKNPLRTLEIFGKLSYGVYIWHMPILGKIYSLFTSNIPIEAFYHRLVATLILSVILATVTYYLVELPATKWKIYRSSSN
;
A
#
# COMPACT_ATOMS: atom_id res chain seq x y z
N SER A 1 28.49 0.16 18.22
CA SER A 1 27.28 0.93 18.61
C SER A 1 26.03 0.63 17.75
N LEU A 2 25.86 -0.59 17.23
CA LEU A 2 24.69 -0.97 16.40
C LEU A 2 23.39 -1.09 17.23
N VAL A 3 23.52 -1.56 18.48
CA VAL A 3 22.42 -1.64 19.47
C VAL A 3 21.82 -0.25 19.77
N PHE A 4 22.67 0.79 19.81
CA PHE A 4 22.21 2.16 20.02
C PHE A 4 21.35 2.66 18.85
N LYS A 5 21.75 2.34 17.61
CA LYS A 5 20.99 2.69 16.40
C LYS A 5 19.66 1.93 16.30
N GLN A 6 19.62 0.66 16.70
CA GLN A 6 18.40 -0.14 16.70
C GLN A 6 17.39 0.35 17.75
N LYS A 7 17.86 0.73 18.95
CA LYS A 7 17.03 1.40 19.96
C LYS A 7 16.44 2.71 19.45
N HIS A 8 17.20 3.49 18.67
CA HIS A 8 16.69 4.71 18.06
C HIS A 8 15.61 4.43 17.02
N VAL A 9 15.77 3.41 16.15
CA VAL A 9 14.72 3.02 15.19
C VAL A 9 13.43 2.64 15.92
N ILE A 10 13.52 1.87 17.00
CA ILE A 10 12.35 1.49 17.81
C ILE A 10 11.72 2.70 18.48
N ALA A 11 12.53 3.59 19.07
CA ALA A 11 12.03 4.83 19.67
C ALA A 11 11.35 5.73 18.63
N THR A 12 11.92 5.86 17.43
CA THR A 12 11.31 6.59 16.30
C THR A 12 10.01 5.93 15.86
N ALA A 13 9.92 4.60 15.80
CA ALA A 13 8.68 3.90 15.48
C ALA A 13 7.59 4.18 16.50
N ILE A 14 7.91 4.13 17.80
CA ILE A 14 6.97 4.45 18.88
C ILE A 14 6.51 5.91 18.78
N LEU A 15 7.44 6.85 18.57
CA LEU A 15 7.12 8.26 18.40
C LEU A 15 6.19 8.49 17.21
N ILE A 16 6.47 7.85 16.08
CA ILE A 16 5.63 7.91 14.89
C ILE A 16 4.21 7.42 15.19
N ILE A 17 4.07 6.27 15.85
CA ILE A 17 2.75 5.72 16.22
C ILE A 17 1.99 6.70 17.12
N LEU A 18 2.66 7.29 18.11
CA LEU A 18 2.06 8.28 19.01
C LEU A 18 1.60 9.54 18.26
N ILE A 19 2.43 10.06 17.34
CA ILE A 19 2.08 11.23 16.52
C ILE A 19 0.87 10.91 15.64
N VAL A 20 0.87 9.77 14.94
CA VAL A 20 -0.25 9.32 14.10
C VAL A 20 -1.53 9.24 14.92
N PHE A 21 -1.45 8.60 16.09
CA PHE A 21 -2.58 8.45 16.99
C PHE A 21 -3.12 9.81 17.44
N PHE A 22 -2.23 10.74 17.81
CA PHE A 22 -2.63 12.07 18.23
C PHE A 22 -3.28 12.87 17.09
N ILE A 23 -2.68 12.87 15.90
CA ILE A 23 -3.23 13.56 14.72
C ILE A 23 -4.63 12.99 14.37
N LYS A 24 -4.80 11.66 14.37
CA LYS A 24 -6.10 11.02 14.10
C LYS A 24 -7.14 11.39 15.16
N THR A 25 -6.75 11.39 16.42
CA THR A 25 -7.64 11.75 17.54
C THR A 25 -8.07 13.21 17.45
N LEU A 26 -7.13 14.12 17.18
CA LEU A 26 -7.41 15.54 17.00
C LEU A 26 -8.36 15.76 15.81
N SER A 27 -8.07 15.11 14.68
CA SER A 27 -8.88 15.24 13.47
C SER A 27 -10.28 14.66 13.63
N TRP A 28 -10.40 13.54 14.34
CA TRP A 28 -11.70 12.99 14.72
C TRP A 28 -12.50 13.98 15.56
N PHE A 29 -11.89 14.62 16.56
CA PHE A 29 -12.56 15.60 17.39
C PHE A 29 -12.99 16.83 16.58
N SER A 30 -12.06 17.40 15.80
CA SER A 30 -12.30 18.59 14.98
C SER A 30 -13.36 18.41 13.91
N PHE A 31 -13.50 17.20 13.36
CA PHE A 31 -14.43 16.90 12.27
C PHE A 31 -15.52 15.91 12.65
N SER A 32 -15.74 15.70 13.95
CA SER A 32 -16.72 14.75 14.48
C SER A 32 -18.12 14.96 13.88
N TYR A 33 -18.55 16.21 13.74
CA TYR A 33 -19.83 16.55 13.13
C TYR A 33 -19.92 16.16 11.64
N GLN A 34 -18.90 16.46 10.84
CA GLN A 34 -18.85 16.11 9.41
C GLN A 34 -18.70 14.60 9.20
N ILE A 35 -17.96 13.94 10.08
CA ILE A 35 -17.81 12.49 10.11
C ILE A 35 -19.18 11.84 10.40
N ILE A 36 -19.91 12.31 11.41
CA ILE A 36 -21.22 11.73 11.78
C ILE A 36 -22.27 11.96 10.68
N ASN A 37 -22.33 13.17 10.12
CA ASN A 37 -23.42 13.56 9.21
C ASN A 37 -23.11 13.39 7.72
N GLN A 38 -21.84 13.40 7.33
CA GLN A 38 -21.38 13.35 5.93
C GLN A 38 -20.20 12.38 5.75
N MET A 39 -20.28 11.23 6.41
CA MET A 39 -19.19 10.25 6.49
C MET A 39 -18.60 9.86 5.13
N GLY A 40 -19.43 9.64 4.11
CA GLY A 40 -18.96 9.25 2.77
C GLY A 40 -18.09 10.32 2.10
N TYR A 41 -18.41 11.59 2.32
CA TYR A 41 -17.62 12.72 1.83
C TYR A 41 -16.32 12.86 2.61
N ALA A 42 -16.41 12.87 3.95
CA ALA A 42 -15.24 12.96 4.83
C ALA A 42 -14.24 11.82 4.58
N PHE A 43 -14.76 10.60 4.38
CA PHE A 43 -13.91 9.44 4.11
C PHE A 43 -13.17 9.59 2.77
N LYS A 44 -13.91 9.85 1.70
CA LYS A 44 -13.37 9.92 0.33
C LYS A 44 -12.33 11.02 0.15
N TYR A 45 -12.58 12.20 0.70
CA TYR A 45 -11.75 13.37 0.40
C TYR A 45 -10.70 13.67 1.46
N TRP A 46 -10.94 13.29 2.71
CA TRP A 46 -10.08 13.73 3.82
C TRP A 46 -9.41 12.53 4.47
N TYR A 47 -10.18 11.50 4.82
CA TYR A 47 -9.64 10.39 5.57
C TYR A 47 -8.70 9.51 4.73
N THR A 48 -9.15 9.04 3.56
CA THR A 48 -8.32 8.19 2.69
C THR A 48 -7.06 8.93 2.20
N PRO A 49 -7.15 10.17 1.70
CA PRO A 49 -5.96 10.85 1.17
C PRO A 49 -4.94 11.25 2.23
N ILE A 50 -5.39 11.51 3.47
CA ILE A 50 -4.52 11.99 4.55
C ILE A 50 -4.10 10.83 5.45
N PHE A 51 -5.05 10.21 6.17
CA PHE A 51 -4.72 9.28 7.25
C PHE A 51 -4.28 7.91 6.76
N ASN A 52 -4.99 7.34 5.79
CA ASN A 52 -4.59 6.05 5.23
C ASN A 52 -3.23 6.14 4.53
N ASN A 53 -3.01 7.18 3.73
CA ASN A 53 -1.72 7.41 3.08
C ASN A 53 -0.60 7.66 4.09
N LEU A 54 -0.88 8.37 5.19
CA LEU A 54 0.08 8.63 6.26
C LEU A 54 0.48 7.33 6.98
N ASP A 55 -0.47 6.44 7.31
CA ASP A 55 -0.18 5.12 7.88
C ASP A 55 0.74 4.29 6.98
N VAL A 56 0.39 4.20 5.69
CA VAL A 56 1.15 3.45 4.68
C VAL A 56 2.55 4.04 4.49
N PHE A 57 2.66 5.37 4.38
CA PHE A 57 3.93 6.06 4.22
C PHE A 57 4.88 5.80 5.40
N LEU A 58 4.37 5.94 6.63
CA LEU A 58 5.16 5.78 7.84
C LEU A 58 5.59 4.34 8.07
N CYS A 59 4.69 3.37 7.85
CA CYS A 59 5.03 1.96 7.93
C CYS A 59 6.04 1.57 6.84
N GLY A 60 5.91 2.09 5.62
CA GLY A 60 6.89 1.92 4.54
C GLY A 60 8.26 2.50 4.88
N PHE A 61 8.31 3.70 5.48
CA PHE A 61 9.55 4.31 5.94
C PHE A 61 10.25 3.46 7.01
N LEU A 62 9.49 2.93 7.97
CA LEU A 62 10.01 2.05 9.02
C LEU A 62 10.55 0.73 8.45
N VAL A 63 9.85 0.12 7.49
CA VAL A 63 10.32 -1.09 6.80
C VAL A 63 11.65 -0.83 6.10
N ASN A 64 11.77 0.26 5.35
CA ASN A 64 13.01 0.62 4.67
C ASN A 64 14.17 0.81 5.66
N ALA A 65 13.92 1.47 6.80
CA ALA A 65 14.91 1.62 7.85
C ALA A 65 15.31 0.26 8.45
N LEU A 66 14.35 -0.61 8.76
CA LEU A 66 14.58 -1.93 9.33
C LEU A 66 15.41 -2.83 8.40
N ILE A 67 15.06 -2.88 7.12
CA ILE A 67 15.79 -3.66 6.11
C ILE A 67 17.24 -3.15 5.98
N LYS A 68 17.44 -1.81 5.94
CA LYS A 68 18.78 -1.21 5.79
C LYS A 68 19.72 -1.51 6.96
N TYR A 69 19.20 -1.66 8.17
CA TYR A 69 19.99 -1.97 9.37
C TYR A 69 20.20 -3.46 9.62
N GLN A 70 19.63 -4.34 8.78
CA GLN A 70 19.85 -5.77 8.84
C GLN A 70 21.25 -6.09 8.30
N LYS A 71 22.09 -6.78 9.10
CA LYS A 71 23.46 -7.13 8.69
C LYS A 71 23.42 -8.07 7.48
N PRO A 72 24.25 -7.85 6.42
CA PRO A 72 24.50 -8.89 5.43
C PRO A 72 25.16 -10.08 6.15
N LYS A 73 24.50 -11.24 6.13
CA LYS A 73 24.98 -12.40 6.87
C LYS A 73 26.09 -13.10 6.09
N SER A 74 27.27 -13.14 6.72
CA SER A 74 28.40 -13.99 6.31
C SER A 74 27.96 -15.46 6.25
N HIS A 75 28.27 -16.12 5.14
CA HIS A 75 28.05 -17.54 4.92
C HIS A 75 28.94 -18.35 5.88
N ASN A 76 28.46 -18.67 7.09
CA ASN A 76 29.03 -19.74 7.91
C ASN A 76 27.98 -20.27 8.91
N ILE A 77 27.80 -21.59 8.91
CA ILE A 77 27.21 -22.57 9.87
C ILE A 77 25.97 -22.17 10.71
N GLU A 78 25.82 -20.93 11.21
CA GLU A 78 24.58 -20.39 11.83
C GLU A 78 23.42 -20.20 10.83
N SER A 79 23.64 -20.50 9.55
CA SER A 79 22.68 -20.32 8.46
C SER A 79 21.49 -21.27 8.55
N ARG A 80 21.64 -22.51 9.08
CA ARG A 80 20.54 -23.50 9.14
C ARG A 80 19.42 -23.10 10.11
N PHE A 81 19.77 -22.61 11.30
CA PHE A 81 18.79 -22.23 12.33
C PHE A 81 18.04 -20.96 11.93
N ASN A 82 18.77 -20.00 11.36
CA ASN A 82 18.19 -18.78 10.82
C ASN A 82 17.30 -19.06 9.61
N TYR A 83 17.71 -19.92 8.67
CA TYR A 83 16.92 -20.24 7.48
C TYR A 83 15.53 -20.81 7.84
N ARG A 84 15.44 -21.67 8.87
CA ARG A 84 14.17 -22.19 9.37
C ARG A 84 13.29 -21.09 10.00
N LEU A 85 13.89 -20.15 10.73
CA LEU A 85 13.19 -19.00 11.31
C LEU A 85 12.66 -18.03 10.24
N PHE A 86 13.41 -17.78 9.15
CA PHE A 86 12.99 -16.90 8.06
C PHE A 86 11.92 -17.52 7.17
N TRP A 87 12.02 -18.82 6.85
CA TRP A 87 10.92 -19.55 6.22
C TRP A 87 9.64 -19.44 7.05
N ASN A 88 9.76 -19.57 8.37
CA ASN A 88 8.64 -19.36 9.28
C ASN A 88 8.08 -17.93 9.22
N GLN A 89 8.91 -16.89 9.09
CA GLN A 89 8.43 -15.50 8.97
C GLN A 89 7.56 -15.27 7.73
N LYS A 90 7.92 -15.87 6.58
CA LYS A 90 7.11 -15.77 5.35
C LYS A 90 5.75 -16.45 5.50
N TYR A 91 5.71 -17.64 6.11
CA TYR A 91 4.44 -18.32 6.40
C TYR A 91 3.60 -17.54 7.41
N ILE A 92 4.20 -17.02 8.47
CA ILE A 92 3.50 -16.18 9.46
C ILE A 92 2.92 -14.95 8.76
N ALA A 93 3.67 -14.29 7.87
CA ALA A 93 3.17 -13.13 7.15
C ALA A 93 1.98 -13.46 6.24
N PHE A 94 2.02 -14.60 5.52
CA PHE A 94 0.88 -15.06 4.72
C PHE A 94 -0.35 -15.38 5.59
N ILE A 95 -0.16 -16.10 6.70
CA ILE A 95 -1.23 -16.42 7.63
C ILE A 95 -1.86 -15.12 8.18
N LEU A 96 -1.04 -14.15 8.56
CA LEU A 96 -1.52 -12.85 9.03
C LEU A 96 -2.34 -12.10 7.98
N ILE A 97 -1.94 -12.14 6.70
CA ILE A 97 -2.73 -11.53 5.62
C ILE A 97 -4.07 -12.24 5.41
N ILE A 98 -4.08 -13.57 5.43
CA ILE A 98 -5.32 -14.36 5.31
C ILE A 98 -6.25 -14.05 6.48
N LEU A 99 -5.72 -14.03 7.70
CA LEU A 99 -6.49 -13.70 8.91
C LEU A 99 -7.01 -12.26 8.86
N LEU A 100 -6.19 -11.30 8.42
CA LEU A 100 -6.61 -9.91 8.24
C LEU A 100 -7.75 -9.80 7.22
N TYR A 101 -7.66 -10.52 6.09
CA TYR A 101 -8.71 -10.54 5.08
C TYR A 101 -10.01 -11.11 5.64
N LEU A 102 -9.96 -12.26 6.32
CA LEU A 102 -11.15 -12.87 6.92
C LEU A 102 -11.77 -11.98 8.00
N PHE A 103 -10.94 -11.34 8.83
CA PHE A 103 -11.37 -10.45 9.89
C PHE A 103 -12.03 -9.17 9.35
N THR A 104 -11.41 -8.53 8.36
CA THR A 104 -11.96 -7.33 7.71
C THR A 104 -13.25 -7.64 6.95
N ALA A 105 -13.31 -8.77 6.24
CA ALA A 105 -14.54 -9.23 5.59
C ALA A 105 -15.65 -9.48 6.62
N HIS A 106 -15.38 -10.24 7.69
CA HIS A 106 -16.35 -10.52 8.73
C HIS A 106 -16.90 -9.24 9.36
N HIS A 107 -16.03 -8.30 9.73
CA HIS A 107 -16.46 -7.03 10.31
C HIS A 107 -17.29 -6.19 9.33
N LEU A 108 -16.90 -6.14 8.05
CA LEU A 108 -17.64 -5.39 7.04
C LEU A 108 -19.05 -5.98 6.83
N TYR A 109 -19.20 -7.30 6.83
CA TYR A 109 -20.50 -7.96 6.69
C TYR A 109 -21.38 -7.86 7.94
N HIS A 110 -20.82 -8.07 9.13
CA HIS A 110 -21.61 -8.19 10.36
C HIS A 110 -21.73 -6.91 11.17
N GLN A 111 -20.71 -6.06 11.20
CA GLN A 111 -20.67 -4.86 12.05
C GLN A 111 -21.00 -3.58 11.28
N GLU A 112 -20.55 -3.47 10.03
CA GLU A 112 -20.88 -2.32 9.16
C GLU A 112 -22.19 -2.53 8.37
N LEU A 113 -22.85 -3.69 8.54
CA LEU A 113 -24.19 -4.06 8.05
C LEU A 113 -24.41 -3.75 6.56
N TRP A 114 -23.35 -3.85 5.77
CA TRP A 114 -23.41 -3.64 4.33
C TRP A 114 -24.23 -4.77 3.68
N GLY A 115 -25.33 -4.40 2.99
CA GLY A 115 -26.15 -5.35 2.21
C GLY A 115 -27.43 -5.86 2.86
N LEU A 116 -27.86 -5.35 4.02
CA LEU A 116 -29.16 -5.69 4.63
C LEU A 116 -30.28 -4.79 4.09
N PRO A 117 -31.41 -5.35 3.57
CA PRO A 117 -32.42 -4.57 2.85
C PRO A 117 -33.22 -3.54 3.68
N ASN A 118 -33.07 -3.50 5.01
CA ASN A 118 -33.86 -2.64 5.90
C ASN A 118 -33.04 -1.84 6.92
N ARG A 119 -31.72 -1.73 6.74
CA ARG A 119 -30.87 -0.92 7.63
C ARG A 119 -29.97 0.00 6.81
N PRO A 120 -29.81 1.28 7.20
CA PRO A 120 -28.84 2.15 6.55
C PRO A 120 -27.44 1.58 6.83
N GLY A 121 -26.89 0.87 5.84
CA GLY A 121 -25.48 0.47 5.83
C GLY A 121 -24.59 1.72 5.82
N GLY A 122 -23.46 1.67 6.51
CA GLY A 122 -22.57 2.81 6.61
C GLY A 122 -21.43 2.54 7.57
N TRP A 123 -20.32 3.24 7.37
CA TRP A 123 -19.09 3.15 8.15
C TRP A 123 -19.30 3.83 9.49
N ARG A 124 -19.62 3.06 10.54
CA ARG A 124 -20.13 3.58 11.81
C ARG A 124 -19.19 3.40 12.99
N THR A 125 -18.14 2.59 12.86
CA THR A 125 -17.35 2.18 14.02
C THR A 125 -15.96 2.80 14.08
N ILE A 126 -15.59 3.23 15.30
CA ILE A 126 -14.24 3.71 15.67
C ILE A 126 -13.17 2.68 15.30
N THR A 127 -13.52 1.38 15.33
CA THR A 127 -12.65 0.25 14.96
C THR A 127 -12.15 0.37 13.52
N THR A 128 -13.03 0.70 12.56
CA THR A 128 -12.65 0.84 11.16
C THR A 128 -11.66 1.97 10.94
N ILE A 129 -11.77 3.06 11.70
CA ILE A 129 -10.98 4.29 11.53
C ILE A 129 -9.65 4.23 12.29
N PHE A 130 -9.62 3.64 13.49
CA PHE A 130 -8.45 3.66 14.34
C PHE A 130 -7.67 2.35 14.34
N ILE A 131 -8.31 1.22 14.06
CA ILE A 131 -7.68 -0.10 14.20
C ILE A 131 -7.36 -0.70 12.83
N PHE A 132 -8.33 -0.76 11.92
CA PHE A 132 -8.15 -1.52 10.69
C PHE A 132 -7.09 -0.97 9.75
N HIS A 133 -7.04 0.35 9.56
CA HIS A 133 -6.06 0.96 8.66
C HIS A 133 -4.62 0.79 9.19
N PRO A 134 -4.31 1.11 10.47
CA PRO A 134 -2.99 0.82 11.03
C PRO A 134 -2.63 -0.66 11.04
N LEU A 135 -3.59 -1.54 11.39
CA LEU A 135 -3.36 -2.98 11.41
C LEU A 135 -3.02 -3.51 10.02
N THR A 136 -3.74 -3.03 9.00
CA THR A 136 -3.48 -3.36 7.59
C THR A 136 -2.10 -2.88 7.17
N ALA A 137 -1.74 -1.64 7.50
CA ALA A 137 -0.42 -1.09 7.18
C ALA A 137 0.70 -1.90 7.85
N ILE A 138 0.56 -2.25 9.14
CA ILE A 138 1.55 -3.04 9.89
C ILE A 138 1.72 -4.44 9.29
N ILE A 139 0.63 -5.16 9.05
CA ILE A 139 0.69 -6.53 8.51
C ILE A 139 1.27 -6.52 7.09
N THR A 140 0.88 -5.54 6.26
CA THR A 140 1.43 -5.40 4.90
C THR A 140 2.92 -5.05 4.92
N SER A 141 3.32 -4.15 5.81
CA SER A 141 4.73 -3.81 6.03
C SER A 141 5.54 -5.00 6.52
N PHE A 142 4.98 -5.83 7.40
CA PHE A 142 5.62 -7.06 7.86
C PHE A 142 5.77 -8.08 6.72
N LEU A 143 4.77 -8.21 5.84
CA LEU A 143 4.88 -9.05 4.64
C LEU A 143 6.04 -8.57 3.76
N ILE A 144 6.09 -7.27 3.44
CA ILE A 144 7.17 -6.70 2.62
C ILE A 144 8.51 -6.98 3.28
N PHE A 145 8.63 -6.71 4.58
CA PHE A 145 9.85 -6.99 5.34
C PHE A 145 10.27 -8.46 5.24
N ALA A 146 9.36 -9.41 5.48
CA ALA A 146 9.67 -10.85 5.46
C ALA A 146 10.13 -11.37 4.09
N PHE A 147 9.72 -10.70 3.00
CA PHE A 147 10.12 -11.06 1.64
C PHE A 147 11.38 -10.34 1.16
N GLU A 148 11.53 -9.06 1.49
CA GLU A 148 12.64 -8.23 1.04
C GLU A 148 13.89 -8.35 1.91
N SER A 149 13.77 -8.76 3.19
CA SER A 149 14.88 -8.83 4.13
C SER A 149 16.06 -9.68 3.66
N ASP A 150 15.79 -10.77 2.92
CA ASP A 150 16.80 -11.73 2.49
C ASP A 150 17.58 -11.25 1.26
N ASN A 151 16.92 -10.48 0.40
CA ASN A 151 17.33 -10.25 -0.98
C ASN A 151 17.72 -8.80 -1.28
N TYR A 152 17.43 -7.88 -0.36
CA TYR A 152 17.63 -6.44 -0.55
C TYR A 152 19.03 -6.05 -1.04
N GLN A 153 20.08 -6.75 -0.56
CA GLN A 153 21.45 -6.50 -0.99
C GLN A 153 21.91 -7.37 -2.17
N ILE A 154 21.32 -8.55 -2.37
CA ILE A 154 21.68 -9.47 -3.46
C ILE A 154 21.25 -8.87 -4.82
N TYR A 155 20.15 -8.12 -4.83
CA TYR A 155 19.62 -7.43 -6.01
C TYR A 155 20.03 -5.95 -6.12
N SER A 156 20.96 -5.48 -5.29
CA SER A 156 21.60 -4.18 -5.51
C SER A 156 22.41 -4.12 -6.83
N LYS A 157 22.47 -5.22 -7.59
CA LYS A 157 22.82 -5.28 -9.01
C LYS A 157 21.58 -5.57 -9.87
N ASN A 158 20.53 -4.76 -9.76
CA ASN A 158 19.37 -4.89 -10.65
C ASN A 158 19.81 -4.59 -12.08
N GLU A 159 19.98 -5.63 -12.89
CA GLU A 159 20.08 -5.52 -14.34
C GLU A 159 18.99 -4.57 -14.84
N LYS A 160 19.33 -3.67 -15.77
CA LYS A 160 18.36 -2.74 -16.37
C LYS A 160 17.13 -3.52 -16.82
N LEU A 161 15.94 -3.03 -16.44
CA LEU A 161 14.66 -3.56 -16.90
C LEU A 161 14.68 -3.64 -18.43
N SER A 162 14.76 -4.86 -18.96
CA SER A 162 14.77 -5.16 -20.38
C SER A 162 13.82 -6.31 -20.66
N PHE A 163 13.32 -6.42 -21.89
CA PHE A 163 12.44 -7.51 -22.27
C PHE A 163 13.08 -8.89 -22.02
N ALA A 164 14.37 -9.03 -22.32
CA ALA A 164 15.13 -10.24 -22.05
C ALA A 164 15.19 -10.58 -20.56
N SER A 165 15.34 -9.57 -19.68
CA SER A 165 15.35 -9.78 -18.24
C SER A 165 13.97 -10.15 -17.67
N VAL A 166 12.88 -9.64 -18.26
CA VAL A 166 11.51 -10.02 -17.90
C VAL A 166 11.20 -11.46 -18.35
N LEU A 167 11.66 -11.86 -19.54
CA LEU A 167 11.48 -13.23 -20.02
C LEU A 167 12.21 -14.25 -19.12
N LYS A 168 13.40 -13.88 -18.63
CA LYS A 168 14.18 -14.69 -17.68
C LYS A 168 13.55 -14.77 -16.30
N ASN A 169 12.88 -13.70 -15.85
CA ASN A 169 12.16 -13.66 -14.59
C ASN A 169 10.83 -12.89 -14.74
N PRO A 170 9.70 -13.59 -14.96
CA PRO A 170 8.41 -12.95 -15.23
C PRO A 170 7.89 -12.10 -14.07
N LEU A 171 8.35 -12.33 -12.84
CA LEU A 171 8.00 -11.51 -11.67
C LEU A 171 8.49 -10.07 -11.80
N ARG A 172 9.51 -9.80 -12.62
CA ARG A 172 10.00 -8.45 -12.90
C ARG A 172 8.98 -7.57 -13.62
N THR A 173 7.95 -8.16 -14.22
CA THR A 173 6.80 -7.40 -14.75
C THR A 173 6.14 -6.57 -13.66
N LEU A 174 6.17 -7.02 -12.39
CA LEU A 174 5.67 -6.25 -11.25
C LEU A 174 6.44 -4.94 -11.04
N GLU A 175 7.71 -4.84 -11.44
CA GLU A 175 8.46 -3.57 -11.39
C GLU A 175 7.88 -2.55 -12.38
N ILE A 176 7.44 -3.01 -13.56
CA ILE A 176 6.78 -2.17 -14.58
C ILE A 176 5.42 -1.71 -14.05
N PHE A 177 4.63 -2.63 -13.50
CA PHE A 177 3.37 -2.29 -12.84
C PHE A 177 3.59 -1.33 -11.67
N GLY A 178 4.66 -1.49 -10.89
CA GLY A 178 5.00 -0.58 -9.81
C GLY A 178 5.23 0.85 -10.31
N LYS A 179 5.95 1.03 -11.42
CA LYS A 179 6.15 2.36 -12.03
C LYS A 179 4.86 2.98 -12.53
N LEU A 180 3.98 2.18 -13.14
CA LEU A 180 2.71 2.67 -13.68
C LEU A 180 1.58 2.76 -12.63
N SER A 181 1.76 2.13 -11.47
CA SER A 181 0.72 1.98 -10.44
C SER A 181 0.18 3.33 -9.96
N TYR A 182 1.06 4.32 -9.82
CA TYR A 182 0.68 5.67 -9.42
C TYR A 182 -0.17 6.37 -10.49
N GLY A 183 0.23 6.28 -11.76
CA GLY A 183 -0.56 6.80 -12.87
C GLY A 183 -1.93 6.13 -12.95
N VAL A 184 -1.99 4.80 -12.81
CA VAL A 184 -3.27 4.06 -12.77
C VAL A 184 -4.14 4.52 -11.59
N TYR A 185 -3.54 4.71 -10.41
CA TYR A 185 -4.23 5.24 -9.24
C TYR A 185 -4.78 6.66 -9.48
N ILE A 186 -4.11 7.53 -10.21
CA ILE A 186 -4.64 8.86 -10.55
C ILE A 186 -5.81 8.74 -11.53
N TRP A 187 -5.64 7.98 -12.60
CA TRP A 187 -6.54 8.03 -13.75
C TRP A 187 -7.77 7.14 -13.64
N HIS A 188 -7.74 6.09 -12.82
CA HIS A 188 -8.85 5.13 -12.76
C HIS A 188 -10.20 5.78 -12.38
N MET A 189 -10.22 6.70 -11.41
CA MET A 189 -11.46 7.36 -10.97
C MET A 189 -12.04 8.32 -12.03
N PRO A 190 -11.26 9.26 -12.62
CA PRO A 190 -11.74 10.09 -13.72
C PRO A 190 -12.27 9.28 -14.91
N ILE A 191 -11.54 8.22 -15.30
CA ILE A 191 -11.95 7.33 -16.39
C ILE A 191 -13.26 6.65 -16.05
N LEU A 192 -13.34 6.03 -14.86
CA LEU A 192 -14.54 5.35 -14.39
C LEU A 192 -15.75 6.30 -14.43
N GLY A 193 -15.59 7.54 -13.95
CA GLY A 193 -16.65 8.55 -13.98
C GLY A 193 -17.14 8.91 -15.39
N LYS A 194 -16.29 8.80 -16.42
CA LYS A 194 -16.66 9.07 -17.82
C LYS A 194 -17.26 7.85 -18.52
N ILE A 195 -16.78 6.65 -18.22
CA ILE A 195 -17.23 5.43 -18.90
C ILE A 195 -18.40 4.74 -18.18
N TYR A 196 -18.73 5.13 -16.95
CA TYR A 196 -19.76 4.48 -16.14
C TYR A 196 -21.11 4.38 -16.87
N SER A 197 -21.50 5.45 -17.56
CA SER A 197 -22.75 5.53 -18.32
C SER A 197 -22.71 4.79 -19.66
N LEU A 198 -21.53 4.50 -20.20
CA LEU A 198 -21.36 3.82 -21.49
C LEU A 198 -21.50 2.31 -21.37
N PHE A 199 -21.06 1.74 -20.24
CA PHE A 199 -21.12 0.31 -19.97
C PHE A 199 -22.24 0.00 -18.98
N THR A 200 -23.47 -0.07 -19.49
CA THR A 200 -24.65 -0.53 -18.77
C THR A 200 -25.09 -1.88 -19.33
N SER A 201 -25.32 -2.86 -18.46
CA SER A 201 -25.92 -4.15 -18.82
C SER A 201 -27.02 -4.47 -17.81
N ASN A 202 -28.04 -5.18 -18.27
CA ASN A 202 -29.10 -5.72 -17.40
C ASN A 202 -28.54 -6.74 -16.41
N ILE A 203 -27.39 -7.35 -16.71
CA ILE A 203 -26.70 -8.30 -15.85
C ILE A 203 -25.58 -7.56 -15.08
N PRO A 204 -25.68 -7.41 -13.75
CA PRO A 204 -24.71 -6.63 -12.96
C PRO A 204 -23.27 -7.13 -13.07
N ILE A 205 -23.08 -8.44 -13.12
CA ILE A 205 -21.73 -9.04 -13.20
C ILE A 205 -21.05 -8.73 -14.55
N GLU A 206 -21.83 -8.70 -15.63
CA GLU A 206 -21.35 -8.38 -16.96
C GLU A 206 -20.93 -6.90 -17.04
N ALA A 207 -21.80 -6.00 -16.55
CA ALA A 207 -21.48 -4.58 -16.45
C ALA A 207 -20.21 -4.33 -15.61
N PHE A 208 -20.03 -5.09 -14.52
CA PHE A 208 -18.82 -5.00 -13.70
C PHE A 208 -17.56 -5.38 -14.49
N TYR A 209 -17.55 -6.52 -15.18
CA TYR A 209 -16.38 -6.96 -15.94
C TYR A 209 -16.05 -6.01 -17.10
N HIS A 210 -17.05 -5.52 -17.83
CA HIS A 210 -16.85 -4.54 -18.90
C HIS A 210 -16.21 -3.25 -18.36
N ARG A 211 -16.74 -2.73 -17.24
CA ARG A 211 -16.19 -1.54 -16.58
C ARG A 211 -14.77 -1.78 -16.08
N LEU A 212 -14.51 -2.92 -15.43
CA LEU A 212 -13.20 -3.27 -14.91
C LEU A 212 -12.15 -3.31 -16.03
N VAL A 213 -12.44 -4.04 -17.11
CA VAL A 213 -11.54 -4.19 -18.24
C VAL A 213 -11.31 -2.85 -18.94
N ALA A 214 -12.37 -2.11 -19.23
CA ALA A 214 -12.28 -0.81 -19.88
C ALA A 214 -11.51 0.21 -19.03
N THR A 215 -11.82 0.32 -17.73
CA THR A 215 -11.10 1.21 -16.82
C THR A 215 -9.63 0.82 -16.72
N LEU A 216 -9.31 -0.47 -16.58
CA LEU A 216 -7.93 -0.93 -16.45
C LEU A 216 -7.11 -0.62 -17.71
N ILE A 217 -7.62 -0.96 -18.90
CA ILE A 217 -6.95 -0.70 -20.17
C ILE A 217 -6.71 0.80 -20.37
N LEU A 218 -7.76 1.61 -20.22
CA LEU A 218 -7.66 3.06 -20.39
C LEU A 218 -6.71 3.68 -19.36
N SER A 219 -6.74 3.21 -18.10
CA SER A 219 -5.86 3.70 -17.04
C SER A 219 -4.40 3.37 -17.32
N VAL A 220 -4.11 2.16 -17.82
CA VAL A 220 -2.74 1.77 -18.20
C VAL A 220 -2.24 2.60 -19.38
N ILE A 221 -3.08 2.84 -20.39
CA ILE A 221 -2.73 3.70 -21.54
C ILE A 221 -2.41 5.11 -21.06
N LEU A 222 -3.32 5.73 -20.30
CA LEU A 222 -3.14 7.09 -19.78
C LEU A 222 -1.94 7.19 -18.84
N ALA A 223 -1.77 6.23 -17.92
CA ALA A 223 -0.61 6.16 -17.03
C ALA A 223 0.70 6.08 -17.81
N THR A 224 0.74 5.29 -18.89
CA THR A 224 1.92 5.17 -19.75
C THR A 224 2.23 6.48 -20.47
N VAL A 225 1.20 7.13 -21.02
CA VAL A 225 1.34 8.43 -21.68
C VAL A 225 1.85 9.49 -20.70
N THR A 226 1.27 9.59 -19.51
CA THR A 226 1.71 10.57 -18.51
C THR A 226 3.09 10.25 -17.95
N TYR A 227 3.44 8.97 -17.82
CA TYR A 227 4.77 8.55 -17.39
C TYR A 227 5.85 9.09 -18.34
N TYR A 228 5.67 8.90 -19.66
CA TYR A 228 6.66 9.33 -20.64
C TYR A 228 6.64 10.84 -20.90
N LEU A 229 5.47 11.49 -20.87
CA LEU A 229 5.34 12.92 -21.17
C LEU A 229 5.60 13.84 -19.98
N VAL A 230 5.34 13.39 -18.75
CA VAL A 230 5.39 14.24 -17.55
C VAL A 230 6.41 13.73 -16.54
N GLU A 231 6.30 12.46 -16.12
CA GLU A 231 7.13 11.95 -15.02
C GLU A 231 8.60 11.80 -15.41
N LEU A 232 8.88 11.25 -16.59
CA LEU A 232 10.23 11.02 -17.07
C LEU A 232 11.00 12.34 -17.32
N PRO A 233 10.42 13.37 -18.01
CA PRO A 233 11.08 14.66 -18.18
C PRO A 233 11.30 15.39 -16.85
N ALA A 234 10.29 15.40 -15.96
CA ALA A 234 10.41 16.04 -14.64
C ALA A 234 11.52 15.39 -13.80
N THR A 235 11.66 14.07 -13.87
CA THR A 235 12.73 13.34 -13.18
C THR A 235 14.11 13.73 -13.72
N LYS A 236 14.26 13.82 -15.06
CA LYS A 236 15.52 14.26 -15.69
C LYS A 236 15.90 15.69 -15.29
N TRP A 237 14.93 16.61 -15.23
CA TRP A 237 15.17 17.98 -14.78
C TRP A 237 15.61 18.08 -13.32
N LYS A 238 15.02 17.27 -12.43
CA LYS A 238 15.43 17.21 -11.02
C LYS A 238 16.90 16.79 -10.86
N ILE A 239 17.34 15.79 -11.64
CA ILE A 239 18.73 15.30 -11.60
C ILE A 239 19.69 16.36 -12.11
N TYR A 240 19.34 17.08 -13.19
CA TYR A 240 20.18 18.15 -13.73
C TYR A 240 20.44 19.27 -12.70
N ARG A 241 19.41 19.70 -11.97
CA ARG A 241 19.57 20.69 -10.87
C ARG A 241 20.39 20.20 -9.69
N SER A 242 20.38 18.90 -9.40
CA SER A 242 21.18 18.31 -8.32
C SER A 242 22.65 18.14 -8.68
N SER A 243 22.99 18.14 -9.97
CA SER A 243 24.37 18.05 -10.48
C SER A 243 25.04 19.42 -10.61
N SER A 244 24.26 20.50 -10.62
CA SER A 244 24.74 21.88 -10.79
C SER A 244 24.90 22.64 -9.47
N ASN A 245 24.58 22.00 -8.34
CA ASN A 245 24.76 22.50 -6.96
C ASN A 245 25.79 21.62 -6.24
#